data_AF-A0A1C5QED0-F1
#
_entry.id   AF-A0A1C5QED0-F1
#
_cell.length_a   1.000
_cell.length_b   1.000
_cell.length_c   1.000
_cell.angle_alpha   90.00
_cell.angle_beta   90.00
_cell.angle_gamma   90.00
#
_symmetry.space_group_name_H-M   'P 1'
#
loop_
_entity.id
_entity.type
_entity.pdbx_description
1 polymer ?
#
loop_
_entity_poly.entity_id
_entity_poly.type
_entity_poly.pdbx_seq_one_letter_code
_entity_poly.pdbx_strand_id
1 'polypeptide(L)'
;MNNAGEKFLTESGVYKLVFKSRKPEAEKFSDWVTDEVLPQIRKTGSYEAPKKKNGGKEKLSSVNQMAKNISGLLGKAGVDDKFIAAEIVRIYTDNGYPVRSPIITEDNKLWDCTSIAKELGIMSMNGKPHDKAVAAIIQKLDLFTDEIVRTAYSRNGHDGITVQYKESVFAKVREWLEENGYPAVIEYQLANGNVNGCKVIYNF
;
A
#
# COMPACT_ATOMS: atom_id res chain seq x y z
N MET A 1 4.14 -34.48 50.98
CA MET A 1 4.51 -33.53 49.89
C MET A 1 5.68 -32.72 50.41
N ASN A 2 6.82 -32.71 49.72
CA ASN A 2 8.00 -31.95 50.16
C ASN A 2 7.82 -30.50 49.71
N ASN A 3 7.08 -29.72 50.49
CA ASN A 3 7.17 -28.27 50.43
C ASN A 3 7.99 -27.85 51.65
N ALA A 4 9.27 -27.54 51.45
CA ALA A 4 10.21 -27.21 52.52
C ALA A 4 10.01 -25.76 53.02
N GLY A 5 8.77 -25.40 53.37
CA GLY A 5 8.43 -24.08 53.93
C GLY A 5 8.24 -22.94 52.91
N GLU A 6 8.24 -23.22 51.61
CA GLU A 6 8.07 -22.18 50.58
C GLU A 6 6.57 -21.79 50.40
N LYS A 7 6.29 -20.49 50.27
CA LYS A 7 4.94 -19.93 50.05
C LYS A 7 4.41 -20.09 48.62
N PHE A 8 5.13 -20.80 47.76
CA PHE A 8 4.81 -21.00 46.35
C PHE A 8 5.04 -22.46 45.96
N LEU A 9 4.39 -22.91 44.87
CA LEU A 9 4.59 -24.23 44.31
C LEU A 9 5.76 -24.20 43.32
N THR A 10 6.76 -25.06 43.52
CA THR A 10 7.83 -25.27 42.53
C THR A 10 7.29 -26.00 41.32
N GLU A 11 7.95 -25.87 40.16
CA GLU A 11 7.57 -26.56 38.93
C GLU A 11 7.48 -28.10 39.13
N SER A 12 8.46 -28.68 39.83
CA SER A 12 8.42 -30.11 40.21
C SER A 12 7.21 -30.43 41.10
N GLY A 13 6.85 -29.53 42.02
CA GLY A 13 5.64 -29.64 42.83
C GLY A 13 4.37 -29.61 42.00
N VAL A 14 4.29 -28.71 41.00
CA VAL A 14 3.17 -28.62 40.06
C VAL A 14 3.02 -29.93 39.29
N TYR A 15 4.08 -30.47 38.67
CA TYR A 15 3.98 -31.74 37.95
C TYR A 15 3.52 -32.88 38.85
N LYS A 16 4.08 -33.00 40.07
CA LYS A 16 3.65 -34.04 41.03
C LYS A 16 2.18 -33.91 41.43
N LEU A 17 1.65 -32.70 41.49
CA LEU A 17 0.23 -32.45 41.76
C LEU A 17 -0.64 -32.82 40.55
N VAL A 18 -0.23 -32.41 39.35
CA VAL A 18 -0.93 -32.72 38.10
C VAL A 18 -1.02 -34.22 37.88
N PHE A 19 0.08 -34.97 38.00
CA PHE A 19 0.09 -36.44 37.87
C PHE A 19 -0.72 -37.19 38.93
N LYS A 20 -1.13 -36.54 40.02
CA LYS A 20 -1.98 -37.13 41.07
C LYS A 20 -3.42 -36.63 41.04
N SER A 21 -3.70 -35.61 40.23
CA SER A 21 -5.01 -34.96 40.16
C SER A 21 -5.94 -35.78 39.26
N ARG A 22 -7.21 -35.89 39.64
CA ARG A 22 -8.29 -36.51 38.84
C ARG A 22 -9.15 -35.49 38.09
N LYS A 23 -8.61 -34.28 37.89
CA LYS A 23 -9.30 -33.24 37.10
C LYS A 23 -9.09 -33.52 35.62
N PRO A 24 -10.10 -33.30 34.77
CA PRO A 24 -10.01 -33.62 33.35
C PRO A 24 -8.90 -32.84 32.62
N GLU A 25 -8.56 -31.63 33.06
CA GLU A 25 -7.45 -30.85 32.50
C GLU A 25 -6.08 -31.44 32.89
N ALA A 26 -5.99 -32.00 34.10
CA ALA A 26 -4.77 -32.62 34.59
C ALA A 26 -4.52 -33.97 33.91
N GLU A 27 -5.57 -34.78 33.71
CA GLU A 27 -5.51 -36.04 32.96
C GLU A 27 -5.06 -35.79 31.52
N LYS A 28 -5.66 -34.84 30.80
CA LYS A 28 -5.23 -34.46 29.44
C LYS A 28 -3.75 -34.08 29.36
N PHE A 29 -3.25 -33.35 30.35
CA PHE A 29 -1.83 -32.99 30.41
C PHE A 29 -0.96 -34.21 30.67
N SER A 30 -1.33 -35.03 31.65
CA SER A 30 -0.61 -36.27 31.98
C SER A 30 -0.54 -37.20 30.78
N ASP A 31 -1.66 -37.47 30.11
CA ASP A 31 -1.76 -38.31 28.92
C ASP A 31 -0.89 -37.73 27.79
N TRP A 32 -0.98 -36.43 27.52
CA TRP A 32 -0.12 -35.79 26.51
C TRP A 32 1.37 -35.95 26.83
N VAL A 33 1.77 -35.79 28.10
CA VAL A 33 3.17 -35.98 28.50
C VAL A 33 3.60 -37.44 28.35
N THR A 34 2.77 -38.41 28.75
CA THR A 34 3.15 -39.84 28.75
C THR A 34 3.05 -40.51 27.40
N ASP A 35 2.13 -40.07 26.54
CA ASP A 35 1.84 -40.73 25.26
C ASP A 35 2.56 -40.06 24.09
N GLU A 36 2.80 -38.74 24.19
CA GLU A 36 3.44 -37.96 23.13
C GLU A 36 4.84 -37.51 23.53
N VAL A 37 4.97 -36.70 24.59
CA VAL A 37 6.22 -35.99 24.91
C VAL A 37 7.35 -36.95 25.30
N LEU A 38 7.14 -37.77 26.34
CA LEU A 38 8.18 -38.67 26.85
C LEU A 38 8.57 -39.75 25.83
N PRO A 39 7.64 -40.38 25.09
CA PRO A 39 7.99 -41.34 24.04
C PRO A 39 8.78 -40.72 22.90
N GLN A 40 8.48 -39.47 22.51
CA GLN A 40 9.26 -38.74 21.51
C GLN A 40 10.68 -38.48 22.01
N ILE A 41 10.85 -37.87 23.20
CA ILE A 41 12.18 -37.61 23.79
C ILE A 41 12.98 -38.90 23.92
N ARG A 42 12.36 -40.01 24.34
CA ARG A 42 13.03 -41.31 24.45
C ARG A 42 13.53 -41.83 23.09
N LYS A 43 12.80 -41.58 22.00
CA LYS A 43 13.12 -42.09 20.65
C LYS A 43 14.08 -41.18 19.88
N THR A 44 13.89 -39.87 19.94
CA THR A 44 14.57 -38.88 19.09
C THR A 44 15.58 -38.03 19.86
N GLY A 45 15.55 -38.05 21.19
CA GLY A 45 16.38 -37.21 22.06
C GLY A 45 15.84 -35.79 22.28
N SER A 46 14.71 -35.43 21.66
CA SER A 46 14.10 -34.11 21.80
C SER A 46 12.58 -34.14 21.61
N TYR A 47 11.88 -33.12 22.10
CA TYR A 47 10.47 -32.89 21.77
C TYR A 47 10.35 -31.52 21.08
N GLU A 48 9.90 -31.53 19.82
CA GLU A 48 9.51 -30.29 19.13
C GLU A 48 8.02 -30.08 19.32
N ALA A 49 7.65 -29.06 20.09
CA ALA A 49 6.26 -28.68 20.21
C ALA A 49 5.68 -28.37 18.82
N PRO A 50 4.43 -28.80 18.52
CA PRO A 50 3.81 -28.52 17.23
C PRO A 50 3.85 -27.02 16.98
N LYS A 51 4.57 -26.60 15.93
CA LYS A 51 4.68 -25.20 15.56
C LYS A 51 3.26 -24.69 15.34
N LYS A 52 2.77 -23.83 16.25
CA LYS A 52 1.61 -22.99 15.94
C LYS A 52 1.92 -22.36 14.60
N LYS A 53 1.11 -22.64 13.58
CA LYS A 53 1.07 -21.85 12.36
C LYS A 53 0.59 -20.46 12.76
N ASN A 54 1.47 -19.67 13.37
CA ASN A 54 1.32 -18.23 13.41
C ASN A 54 1.18 -17.82 11.95
N GLY A 55 0.07 -17.18 11.58
CA GLY A 55 -0.21 -16.74 10.20
C GLY A 55 1.07 -16.25 9.55
N GLY A 56 1.51 -16.99 8.54
CA GLY A 56 2.91 -17.03 8.13
C GLY A 56 3.39 -15.67 7.68
N LYS A 57 4.31 -15.07 8.44
CA LYS A 57 5.19 -14.05 7.86
C LYS A 57 5.89 -14.71 6.67
N GLU A 58 5.74 -14.13 5.48
CA GLU A 58 6.49 -14.61 4.32
C GLU A 58 7.99 -14.58 4.66
N LYS A 59 8.76 -15.50 4.08
CA LYS A 59 10.21 -15.50 4.28
C LYS A 59 10.76 -14.18 3.75
N LEU A 60 11.58 -13.50 4.55
CA LEU A 60 12.23 -12.23 4.18
C LEU A 60 12.93 -12.29 2.81
N SER A 61 13.47 -13.45 2.43
CA SER A 61 14.06 -13.65 1.09
C SER A 61 13.05 -13.44 -0.04
N SER A 62 11.82 -13.93 0.12
CA SER A 62 10.74 -13.77 -0.86
C SER A 62 10.26 -12.33 -0.92
N VAL A 63 10.10 -11.69 0.25
CA VAL A 63 9.75 -10.27 0.35
C VAL A 63 10.81 -9.38 -0.32
N ASN A 64 12.10 -9.69 -0.11
CA ASN A 64 13.21 -8.98 -0.77
C ASN A 64 13.16 -9.14 -2.30
N GLN A 65 12.80 -10.32 -2.81
CA GLN A 65 12.63 -10.51 -4.25
C GLN A 65 11.42 -9.75 -4.79
N MET A 66 10.29 -9.78 -4.07
CA MET A 66 9.09 -9.01 -4.42
C MET A 66 9.41 -7.52 -4.51
N ALA A 67 10.04 -6.96 -3.47
CA ALA A 67 10.43 -5.55 -3.43
C ALA A 67 11.35 -5.17 -4.59
N LYS A 68 12.34 -6.01 -4.93
CA LYS A 68 13.24 -5.78 -6.08
C LYS A 68 12.53 -5.82 -7.43
N ASN A 69 11.60 -6.76 -7.60
CA ASN A 69 10.86 -6.90 -8.85
C ASN A 69 9.94 -5.71 -9.05
N ILE A 70 9.18 -5.34 -8.02
CA ILE A 70 8.24 -4.21 -8.07
C ILE A 70 9.00 -2.90 -8.25
N SER A 71 10.10 -2.67 -7.52
CA SER A 71 10.89 -1.45 -7.69
C SER A 71 11.47 -1.31 -9.10
N GLY A 72 11.98 -2.40 -9.67
CA GLY A 72 12.48 -2.42 -11.04
C GLY A 72 11.38 -2.19 -12.08
N LEU A 73 10.18 -2.73 -11.88
CA LEU A 73 9.04 -2.52 -12.78
C LEU A 73 8.54 -1.07 -12.73
N LEU A 74 8.37 -0.52 -11.53
CA LEU A 74 7.91 0.87 -11.35
C LEU A 74 8.95 1.87 -11.87
N GLY A 75 10.24 1.62 -11.66
CA GLY A 75 11.31 2.44 -12.22
C GLY A 75 11.31 2.42 -13.75
N LYS A 76 11.12 1.26 -14.39
CA LYS A 76 10.98 1.15 -15.86
C LYS A 76 9.71 1.84 -16.39
N ALA A 77 8.66 1.90 -15.57
CA ALA A 77 7.44 2.63 -15.89
C ALA A 77 7.60 4.17 -15.75
N GLY A 78 8.73 4.63 -15.21
CA GLY A 78 9.01 6.04 -14.94
C GLY A 78 8.22 6.60 -13.77
N VAL A 79 7.91 5.76 -12.78
CA VAL A 79 7.32 6.20 -11.50
C VAL A 79 8.40 6.90 -10.69
N ASP A 80 8.04 7.99 -10.02
CA ASP A 80 8.98 8.76 -9.20
C ASP A 80 9.46 7.96 -7.98
N ASP A 81 10.75 8.09 -7.65
CA ASP A 81 11.46 7.31 -6.63
C ASP A 81 10.79 7.39 -5.24
N LYS A 82 10.12 8.50 -4.92
CA LYS A 82 9.41 8.67 -3.64
C LYS A 82 8.24 7.69 -3.52
N PHE A 83 7.50 7.47 -4.60
CA PHE A 83 6.38 6.52 -4.62
C PHE A 83 6.86 5.09 -4.63
N ILE A 84 7.97 4.82 -5.33
CA ILE A 84 8.62 3.50 -5.28
C ILE A 84 9.05 3.19 -3.85
N ALA A 85 9.67 4.15 -3.15
CA ALA A 85 10.08 3.99 -1.76
C ALA A 85 8.89 3.75 -0.82
N ALA A 86 7.78 4.48 -0.99
CA ALA A 86 6.55 4.28 -0.22
C ALA A 86 5.97 2.87 -0.42
N GLU A 87 5.92 2.39 -1.67
CA GLU A 87 5.41 1.05 -1.97
C GLU A 87 6.31 -0.05 -1.40
N ILE A 88 7.64 0.12 -1.45
CA ILE A 88 8.57 -0.81 -0.81
C ILE A 88 8.30 -0.87 0.70
N VAL A 89 8.19 0.29 1.37
CA VAL A 89 7.90 0.33 2.81
C VAL A 89 6.58 -0.39 3.12
N ARG A 90 5.55 -0.23 2.27
CA ARG A 90 4.29 -0.96 2.39
C ARG A 90 4.47 -2.46 2.28
N ILE A 91 5.17 -2.95 1.23
CA ILE A 91 5.44 -4.38 1.00
C ILE A 91 6.09 -5.03 2.22
N TYR A 92 7.12 -4.40 2.80
CA TYR A 92 7.78 -4.93 3.98
C TYR A 92 6.85 -4.90 5.22
N THR A 93 6.11 -3.82 5.41
CA THR A 93 5.20 -3.64 6.56
C THR A 93 4.06 -4.66 6.53
N ASP A 94 3.40 -4.84 5.39
CA ASP A 94 2.30 -5.80 5.19
C ASP A 94 2.74 -7.24 5.42
N ASN A 95 4.01 -7.55 5.13
CA ASN A 95 4.60 -8.87 5.36
C ASN A 95 5.19 -9.05 6.77
N GLY A 96 4.92 -8.13 7.69
CA GLY A 96 5.30 -8.25 9.10
C GLY A 96 6.74 -7.82 9.41
N TYR A 97 7.36 -7.03 8.51
CA TYR A 97 8.67 -6.40 8.64
C TYR A 97 8.52 -4.86 8.61
N PRO A 98 8.02 -4.23 9.70
CA PRO A 98 7.76 -2.79 9.69
C PRO A 98 9.04 -1.98 9.49
N VAL A 99 9.05 -1.12 8.47
CA VAL A 99 10.18 -0.21 8.19
C VAL A 99 9.90 1.12 8.88
N ARG A 100 10.75 1.47 9.87
CA ARG A 100 10.67 2.76 10.57
C ARG A 100 11.55 3.77 9.85
N SER A 101 11.04 4.33 8.76
CA SER A 101 11.67 5.47 8.09
C SER A 101 10.70 6.63 8.07
N PRO A 102 11.09 7.85 8.46
CA PRO A 102 10.32 9.04 8.17
C PRO A 102 10.44 9.29 6.66
N ILE A 103 9.55 8.70 5.88
CA ILE A 103 9.39 9.10 4.48
C ILE A 103 8.87 10.53 4.55
N ILE A 104 9.68 11.50 4.14
CA ILE A 104 9.22 12.87 3.93
C ILE A 104 8.40 12.84 2.64
N THR A 105 7.14 12.42 2.76
CA THR A 105 6.13 12.81 1.78
C THR A 105 5.84 14.27 2.09
N GLU A 106 6.45 15.19 1.33
CA GLU A 106 5.79 16.48 1.20
C GLU A 106 4.40 16.17 0.66
N ASP A 107 3.36 16.39 1.47
CA ASP A 107 1.95 16.20 1.11
C ASP A 107 1.51 17.27 0.10
N ASN A 108 2.28 17.44 -0.97
CA ASN A 108 1.91 18.28 -2.08
C ASN A 108 0.81 17.54 -2.83
N LYS A 109 -0.43 18.03 -2.66
CA LYS A 109 -1.61 17.54 -3.37
C LYS A 109 -1.28 17.40 -4.86
N LEU A 110 -1.39 16.18 -5.36
CA LEU A 110 -1.26 15.91 -6.79
C LEU A 110 -2.62 16.03 -7.47
N TRP A 111 -2.60 16.60 -8.66
CA TRP A 111 -3.78 16.90 -9.45
C TRP A 111 -3.83 16.03 -10.69
N ASP A 112 -4.93 15.33 -10.93
CA ASP A 112 -5.22 14.72 -12.23
C ASP A 112 -6.12 15.66 -13.07
N CYS A 113 -6.18 15.44 -14.39
CA CYS A 113 -7.00 16.29 -15.28
C CYS A 113 -8.47 16.36 -14.85
N THR A 114 -8.99 15.29 -14.24
CA THR A 114 -10.38 15.23 -13.74
C THR A 114 -10.58 16.14 -12.53
N SER A 115 -9.64 16.13 -11.58
CA SER A 115 -9.69 16.98 -10.38
C SER A 115 -9.48 18.45 -10.74
N ILE A 116 -8.55 18.75 -11.66
CA ILE A 116 -8.36 20.11 -12.19
C ILE A 116 -9.66 20.60 -12.84
N ALA A 117 -10.26 19.79 -13.72
CA ALA A 117 -11.50 20.15 -14.39
C ALA A 117 -12.63 20.43 -13.41
N LYS A 118 -12.76 19.58 -12.38
CA LYS A 118 -13.79 19.75 -11.35
C LYS A 118 -13.60 21.03 -10.53
N GLU A 119 -12.37 21.33 -10.14
CA GLU A 119 -12.05 22.48 -9.29
C GLU A 119 -12.18 23.80 -10.05
N LEU A 120 -11.76 23.83 -11.32
CA LEU A 120 -11.88 25.00 -12.20
C LEU A 120 -13.26 25.11 -12.89
N GLY A 121 -14.20 24.21 -12.55
CA GLY A 121 -15.55 24.22 -13.11
C GLY A 121 -15.63 23.90 -14.60
N ILE A 122 -14.62 23.26 -15.19
CA ILE A 122 -14.57 22.92 -16.63
C ILE A 122 -15.40 21.66 -16.88
N MET A 123 -16.61 21.84 -17.38
CA MET A 123 -17.59 20.78 -17.54
C MET A 123 -17.89 20.50 -19.02
N SER A 124 -18.22 19.25 -19.32
CA SER A 124 -18.82 18.85 -20.60
C SER A 124 -20.30 19.24 -20.64
N MET A 125 -20.89 19.24 -21.84
CA MET A 125 -22.34 19.46 -22.03
C MET A 125 -23.21 18.49 -21.21
N ASN A 126 -22.68 17.32 -20.86
CA ASN A 126 -23.36 16.33 -20.03
C ASN A 126 -23.17 16.54 -18.52
N GLY A 127 -22.61 17.67 -18.08
CA GLY A 127 -22.41 17.99 -16.67
C GLY A 127 -21.35 17.15 -15.96
N LYS A 128 -20.40 16.55 -16.70
CA LYS A 128 -19.25 15.82 -16.14
C LYS A 128 -17.97 16.66 -16.28
N PRO A 129 -17.00 16.54 -15.36
CA PRO A 129 -15.70 17.19 -15.51
C PRO A 129 -15.04 16.82 -16.83
N HIS A 130 -14.57 17.81 -17.58
CA HIS A 130 -14.03 17.62 -18.93
C HIS A 130 -12.51 17.45 -18.91
N ASP A 131 -12.05 16.26 -18.53
CA ASP A 131 -10.64 15.87 -18.48
C ASP A 131 -9.84 16.16 -19.77
N LYS A 132 -10.41 15.85 -20.95
CA LYS A 132 -9.77 16.11 -22.25
C LYS A 132 -9.57 17.60 -22.54
N ALA A 133 -10.44 18.46 -22.03
CA ALA A 133 -10.30 19.90 -22.21
C ALA A 133 -9.13 20.43 -21.38
N VAL A 134 -8.96 19.94 -20.16
CA VAL A 134 -7.78 20.24 -19.34
C VAL A 134 -6.50 19.71 -19.99
N ALA A 135 -6.52 18.47 -20.50
CA ALA A 135 -5.38 17.91 -21.23
C ALA A 135 -4.99 18.76 -22.45
N ALA A 136 -5.97 19.38 -23.12
CA ALA A 136 -5.74 20.30 -24.23
C ALA A 136 -5.11 21.63 -23.81
N ILE A 137 -5.49 22.16 -22.66
CA ILE A 137 -4.83 23.35 -22.09
C ILE A 137 -3.39 23.00 -21.74
N ILE A 138 -3.18 21.87 -21.06
CA ILE A 138 -1.85 21.41 -20.66
C ILE A 138 -0.91 21.22 -21.86
N GLN A 139 -1.40 20.76 -23.02
CA GLN A 139 -0.60 20.66 -24.25
C GLN A 139 -0.07 22.01 -24.76
N LYS A 140 -0.73 23.12 -24.42
CA LYS A 140 -0.35 24.49 -24.83
C LYS A 140 0.56 25.18 -23.81
N LEU A 141 0.72 24.59 -22.62
CA LEU A 141 1.53 25.14 -21.54
C LEU A 141 2.97 24.65 -21.63
N ASP A 142 3.91 25.53 -21.29
CA ASP A 142 5.29 25.14 -21.06
C ASP A 142 5.44 24.58 -19.63
N LEU A 143 5.58 23.26 -19.55
CA LEU A 143 5.70 22.52 -18.30
C LEU A 143 7.10 21.95 -18.14
N PHE A 144 7.67 22.13 -16.95
CA PHE A 144 8.90 21.45 -16.61
C PHE A 144 8.62 19.97 -16.33
N THR A 145 9.61 19.11 -16.61
CA THR A 145 9.48 17.66 -16.43
C THR A 145 9.24 17.28 -14.97
N ASP A 146 9.70 18.09 -14.01
CA ASP A 146 9.50 17.85 -12.59
C ASP A 146 8.07 18.20 -12.12
N GLU A 147 7.29 18.94 -12.91
CA GLU A 147 5.89 19.28 -12.61
C GLU A 147 4.93 18.12 -12.95
N ILE A 148 5.41 17.13 -13.68
CA ILE A 148 4.66 15.98 -14.17
C ILE A 148 5.05 14.76 -13.32
N VAL A 149 4.11 14.23 -12.56
CA VAL A 149 4.31 13.11 -11.65
C VAL A 149 3.55 11.89 -12.15
N ARG A 150 4.24 10.77 -12.35
CA ARG A 150 3.61 9.50 -12.74
C ARG A 150 3.39 8.63 -11.52
N THR A 151 2.13 8.27 -11.28
CA THR A 151 1.74 7.44 -10.14
C THR A 151 1.04 6.17 -10.62
N ALA A 152 1.36 5.05 -9.98
CA ALA A 152 0.62 3.81 -10.16
C ALA A 152 -0.68 3.88 -9.35
N TYR A 153 -1.78 3.39 -9.92
CA TYR A 153 -3.05 3.29 -9.22
C TYR A 153 -3.63 1.88 -9.34
N SER A 154 -4.38 1.49 -8.32
CA SER A 154 -5.25 0.32 -8.33
C SER A 154 -6.65 0.77 -7.93
N ARG A 155 -7.62 0.68 -8.85
CA ARG A 155 -9.00 1.11 -8.60
C ARG A 155 -9.97 0.10 -9.19
N ASN A 156 -10.89 -0.41 -8.37
CA ASN A 156 -11.91 -1.38 -8.76
C ASN A 156 -11.34 -2.63 -9.47
N GLY A 157 -10.15 -3.10 -9.05
CA GLY A 157 -9.48 -4.25 -9.66
C GLY A 157 -8.81 -3.96 -11.02
N HIS A 158 -8.79 -2.70 -11.45
CA HIS A 158 -7.98 -2.25 -12.57
C HIS A 158 -6.72 -1.57 -12.06
N ASP A 159 -5.58 -2.11 -12.48
CA ASP A 159 -4.27 -1.54 -12.22
C ASP A 159 -3.78 -0.76 -13.44
N GLY A 160 -3.19 0.41 -13.21
CA GLY A 160 -2.69 1.24 -14.29
C GLY A 160 -1.71 2.30 -13.82
N ILE A 161 -1.17 3.05 -14.78
CA ILE A 161 -0.33 4.22 -14.55
C ILE A 161 -1.14 5.44 -14.95
N THR A 162 -1.16 6.45 -14.09
CA THR A 162 -1.76 7.76 -14.40
C THR A 162 -0.72 8.86 -14.30
N VAL A 163 -0.90 9.89 -15.10
CA VAL A 163 -0.14 11.13 -14.99
C VAL A 163 -0.92 12.07 -14.06
N GLN A 164 -0.22 12.65 -13.11
CA GLN A 164 -0.69 13.68 -12.20
C GLN A 164 0.28 14.87 -12.28
N TYR A 165 -0.15 15.99 -11.74
CA TYR A 165 0.55 17.25 -11.84
C TYR A 165 0.68 17.91 -10.47
N LYS A 166 1.75 18.68 -10.29
CA LYS A 166 1.91 19.53 -9.11
C LYS A 166 0.93 20.71 -9.12
N GLU A 167 0.78 21.35 -7.96
CA GLU A 167 -0.01 22.58 -7.78
C GLU A 167 0.39 23.70 -8.77
N SER A 168 1.67 23.76 -9.16
CA SER A 168 2.15 24.75 -10.14
C SER A 168 1.44 24.63 -11.50
N VAL A 169 1.17 23.40 -11.96
CA VAL A 169 0.42 23.18 -13.21
C VAL A 169 -1.04 23.59 -13.05
N PHE A 170 -1.65 23.31 -11.90
CA PHE A 170 -3.00 23.76 -11.60
C PHE A 170 -3.11 25.30 -11.70
N ALA A 171 -2.15 26.01 -11.10
CA ALA A 171 -2.08 27.47 -11.20
C ALA A 171 -1.92 27.96 -12.65
N LYS A 172 -1.02 27.34 -13.43
CA LYS A 172 -0.83 27.67 -14.86
C LYS A 172 -2.08 27.43 -15.70
N VAL A 173 -2.82 26.35 -15.45
CA VAL A 173 -4.09 26.08 -16.15
C VAL A 173 -5.14 27.14 -15.83
N ARG A 174 -5.21 27.58 -14.57
CA ARG A 174 -6.11 28.66 -14.17
C ARG A 174 -5.75 29.98 -14.84
N GLU A 175 -4.46 30.36 -14.82
CA GLU A 175 -3.96 31.58 -15.45
C GLU A 175 -4.26 31.59 -16.96
N TRP A 176 -4.04 30.45 -17.65
CA TRP A 176 -4.37 30.31 -19.06
C TRP A 176 -5.86 30.57 -19.36
N LEU A 177 -6.77 30.11 -18.49
CA LEU A 177 -8.21 30.37 -18.67
C LEU A 177 -8.56 31.85 -18.52
N GLU A 178 -7.94 32.54 -17.56
CA GLU A 178 -8.12 33.97 -17.33
C GLU A 178 -7.60 34.79 -18.52
N GLU A 179 -6.42 34.45 -19.05
CA GLU A 179 -5.83 35.12 -20.21
C GLU A 179 -6.61 34.90 -21.50
N ASN A 180 -7.18 33.70 -21.69
CA ASN A 180 -7.91 33.34 -22.91
C ASN A 180 -9.43 33.61 -22.81
N GLY A 181 -9.89 34.24 -21.72
CA GLY A 181 -11.27 34.67 -21.55
C GLY A 181 -12.28 33.53 -21.50
N TYR A 182 -11.92 32.39 -20.91
CA TYR A 182 -12.80 31.22 -20.73
C TYR A 182 -13.43 30.72 -22.04
N PRO A 183 -12.64 30.19 -22.99
CA PRO A 183 -13.13 29.80 -24.31
C PRO A 183 -14.12 28.63 -24.25
N ALA A 184 -15.26 28.76 -24.96
CA ALA A 184 -16.29 27.72 -25.01
C ALA A 184 -15.87 26.45 -25.78
N VAL A 185 -14.79 26.52 -26.56
CA VAL A 185 -14.22 25.38 -27.30
C VAL A 185 -12.71 25.38 -27.14
N ILE A 186 -12.16 24.27 -26.68
CA ILE A 186 -10.71 24.08 -26.52
C ILE A 186 -10.25 23.00 -27.49
N GLU A 187 -9.35 23.37 -28.39
CA GLU A 187 -8.76 22.46 -29.37
C GLU A 187 -7.74 21.52 -28.72
N TYR A 188 -8.02 20.21 -28.82
CA TYR A 188 -7.17 19.13 -28.34
C TYR A 188 -6.45 18.45 -29.52
N GLN A 189 -5.13 18.38 -29.47
CA GLN A 189 -4.36 17.71 -30.50
C GLN A 189 -4.14 16.24 -30.13
N LEU A 190 -4.63 15.34 -30.97
CA LEU A 190 -4.47 13.90 -30.80
C LEU A 190 -3.11 13.44 -31.33
N ALA A 191 -2.65 12.28 -30.84
CA ALA A 191 -1.38 11.67 -31.27
C ALA A 191 -1.32 11.31 -32.76
N ASN A 192 -2.48 11.20 -33.44
CA ASN A 192 -2.57 10.96 -34.87
C ASN A 192 -2.52 12.26 -35.71
N GLY A 193 -2.32 13.42 -35.10
CA GLY A 193 -2.28 14.72 -35.75
C GLY A 193 -3.64 15.39 -35.94
N ASN A 194 -4.75 14.70 -35.64
CA ASN A 194 -6.08 15.30 -35.74
C ASN A 194 -6.36 16.24 -34.57
N VAL A 195 -7.11 17.31 -34.83
CA VAL A 195 -7.54 18.28 -33.81
C VAL A 195 -9.03 18.06 -33.51
N ASN A 196 -9.34 17.83 -32.24
CA ASN A 196 -10.72 17.72 -31.75
C ASN A 196 -11.09 18.94 -30.90
N GLY A 197 -12.19 19.61 -31.23
CA GLY A 197 -12.75 20.68 -30.40
C GLY A 197 -13.51 20.13 -29.20
N CYS A 198 -12.98 20.34 -27.98
CA CYS A 198 -13.67 20.03 -26.74
C CYS A 198 -14.62 21.19 -26.40
N LYS A 199 -15.94 20.98 -26.51
CA LYS A 199 -16.93 21.98 -26.08
C LYS A 199 -17.06 21.95 -24.56
N VAL A 200 -16.85 23.09 -23.93
CA VAL A 200 -16.83 23.23 -22.48
C VAL A 200 -17.85 24.26 -22.00
N ILE A 201 -18.39 23.99 -20.82
CA ILE A 201 -19.25 24.88 -20.05
C ILE A 201 -18.56 25.11 -18.72
N TYR A 202 -18.48 26.36 -18.29
CA TYR A 202 -17.88 26.71 -17.01
C TYR A 202 -18.97 26.79 -15.95
N ASN A 203 -18.76 26.07 -14.85
CA ASN A 203 -19.64 26.07 -13.70
C ASN A 203 -18.87 26.63 -12.50
N PHE A 204 -18.97 27.95 -12.32
CA PHE A 204 -18.41 28.70 -11.20
C PHE A 204 -19.30 28.59 -9.96
#